data_AF-A0AAU1GH84-F1
#
_entry.id   AF-A0AAU1GH84-F1
#
_cell.length_a   1.000
_cell.length_b   1.000
_cell.length_c   1.000
_cell.angle_alpha   90.00
_cell.angle_beta   90.00
_cell.angle_gamma   90.00
#
_symmetry.space_group_name_H-M   'P 1'
#
loop_
_entity.id
_entity.type
_entity.pdbx_description
1 polymer ?
#
loop_
_entity_poly.entity_id
_entity_poly.type
_entity_poly.pdbx_seq_one_letter_code
_entity_poly.pdbx_strand_id
1 'polypeptide(L)'
;MNENTYWTSAPDRIVRGSMSLCHLTAFEAPFNVDARNLPPNDPERARAFVESFEGIEAVLEDLGPRSAQTPLPSAARSDLDIVHAAAWGGMLSIVTPAFATDGNDEPLRSAAKELRERFPDARIVGRVSYHGGMEHTENIVWLPDGAMFHASGWPDDEPFVVSGDPRAVIASLDLRGWMVDNAGVDLDVPANEVYWAGLGGLALGHSDPWGWEEMETTAFRVRHSEDAVRDMESLYFV
;
A
#
# COMPACT_ATOMS: atom_id res chain seq x y z
N MET A 1 -2.10 33.00 -0.18
CA MET A 1 -3.09 32.96 0.92
C MET A 1 -4.36 32.37 0.33
N ASN A 2 -4.81 31.27 0.94
CA ASN A 2 -5.90 30.36 0.55
C ASN A 2 -5.65 29.47 -0.66
N GLU A 3 -4.98 28.35 -0.44
CA GLU A 3 -5.36 27.12 -1.14
C GLU A 3 -5.68 26.11 -0.05
N ASN A 4 -6.94 25.69 0.02
CA ASN A 4 -7.50 24.81 1.05
C ASN A 4 -6.61 23.58 1.25
N THR A 5 -5.68 23.63 2.19
CA THR A 5 -5.02 22.45 2.73
C THR A 5 -5.32 22.43 4.22
N TYR A 6 -5.66 21.26 4.74
CA TYR A 6 -5.97 21.08 6.16
C TYR A 6 -4.70 21.09 7.04
N TRP A 7 -3.51 21.12 6.42
CA TRP A 7 -2.22 21.11 7.11
C TRP A 7 -2.05 22.33 8.00
N THR A 8 -1.66 22.12 9.26
CA THR A 8 -1.24 23.19 10.17
C THR A 8 0.27 23.45 10.06
N SER A 9 1.01 22.44 9.62
CA SER A 9 2.46 22.45 9.43
C SER A 9 2.89 23.18 8.16
N ALA A 10 3.97 23.96 8.26
CA ALA A 10 4.52 24.70 7.12
C ALA A 10 5.03 23.77 6.00
N PRO A 11 5.02 24.23 4.74
CA PRO A 11 5.41 23.40 3.60
C PRO A 11 6.77 22.72 3.67
N ASP A 12 7.74 23.41 4.24
CA ASP A 12 9.13 23.03 4.39
C ASP A 12 9.43 22.35 5.74
N ARG A 13 8.40 22.08 6.56
CA ARG A 13 8.59 21.36 7.83
C ARG A 13 9.16 19.98 7.53
N ILE A 14 10.27 19.65 8.20
CA ILE A 14 10.96 18.37 8.06
C ILE A 14 10.07 17.24 8.57
N VAL A 15 9.91 16.21 7.75
CA VAL A 15 9.20 14.97 8.10
C VAL A 15 10.09 14.11 8.98
N ARG A 16 9.51 13.51 10.02
CA ARG A 16 10.17 12.50 10.85
C ARG A 16 9.86 11.11 10.32
N GLY A 17 10.82 10.21 10.53
CA GLY A 17 10.73 8.84 10.08
C GLY A 17 10.96 8.65 8.58
N SER A 18 10.73 7.44 8.10
CA SER A 18 10.87 7.08 6.69
C SER A 18 9.87 6.00 6.30
N MET A 19 9.44 6.03 5.05
CA MET A 19 8.58 5.00 4.48
C MET A 19 9.39 4.11 3.56
N SER A 20 9.13 2.80 3.58
CA SER A 20 9.72 1.88 2.60
C SER A 20 8.67 1.37 1.62
N LEU A 21 7.52 0.92 2.13
CA LEU A 21 6.37 0.45 1.37
C LEU A 21 5.13 1.18 1.87
N CYS A 22 4.28 1.65 0.97
CA CYS A 22 2.97 2.20 1.31
C CYS A 22 1.96 1.94 0.19
N HIS A 23 1.92 0.72 -0.35
CA HIS A 23 1.11 0.43 -1.53
C HIS A 23 -0.13 -0.41 -1.22
N LEU A 24 -1.15 -0.21 -2.04
CA LEU A 24 -2.37 -1.00 -2.10
C LEU A 24 -2.71 -1.26 -3.56
N THR A 25 -2.97 -2.52 -3.89
CA THR A 25 -3.23 -2.99 -5.25
C THR A 25 -4.52 -3.79 -5.30
N ALA A 26 -5.38 -3.49 -6.26
CA ALA A 26 -6.50 -4.33 -6.67
C ALA A 26 -6.20 -4.89 -8.07
N PHE A 27 -6.16 -6.21 -8.18
CA PHE A 27 -5.87 -6.91 -9.43
C PHE A 27 -7.05 -7.79 -9.80
N GLU A 28 -7.68 -7.54 -10.94
CA GLU A 28 -8.75 -8.35 -11.51
C GLU A 28 -8.18 -9.48 -12.38
N ALA A 29 -8.96 -10.55 -12.56
CA ALA A 29 -8.56 -11.67 -13.40
C ALA A 29 -8.28 -11.22 -14.85
N PRO A 30 -7.35 -11.88 -15.58
CA PRO A 30 -6.65 -13.11 -15.22
C PRO A 30 -5.40 -12.91 -14.35
N PHE A 31 -5.21 -13.75 -13.33
CA PHE A 31 -4.13 -13.60 -12.33
C PHE A 31 -2.79 -14.25 -12.69
N ASN A 32 -2.67 -14.83 -13.88
CA ASN A 32 -1.49 -15.56 -14.33
C ASN A 32 -0.69 -14.78 -15.38
N VAL A 33 -0.79 -13.45 -15.34
CA VAL A 33 -0.11 -12.54 -16.27
C VAL A 33 1.22 -12.11 -15.64
N ASP A 34 2.32 -12.19 -16.40
CA ASP A 34 3.59 -11.60 -15.98
C ASP A 34 3.48 -10.08 -15.97
N ALA A 35 3.95 -9.41 -14.91
CA ALA A 35 3.86 -7.96 -14.75
C ALA A 35 4.37 -7.21 -15.98
N ARG A 36 5.45 -7.69 -16.61
CA ARG A 36 6.08 -7.04 -17.79
C ARG A 36 5.23 -7.15 -19.06
N ASN A 37 4.22 -8.02 -19.05
CA ASN A 37 3.25 -8.16 -20.14
C ASN A 37 1.95 -7.40 -19.86
N LEU A 38 1.83 -6.72 -18.71
CA LEU A 38 0.69 -5.85 -18.47
C LEU A 38 0.71 -4.67 -19.46
N PRO A 39 -0.47 -4.10 -19.80
CA PRO A 39 -0.53 -2.89 -20.57
C PRO A 39 0.26 -1.74 -19.91
N PRO A 40 0.79 -0.79 -20.69
CA PRO A 40 1.34 0.44 -20.15
C PRO A 40 0.35 1.13 -19.20
N ASN A 41 0.89 1.85 -18.23
CA ASN A 41 0.08 2.63 -17.29
C ASN A 41 -0.83 3.62 -18.03
N ASP A 42 -2.10 3.67 -17.64
CA ASP A 42 -3.08 4.65 -18.07
C ASP A 42 -3.20 5.77 -17.00
N PRO A 43 -2.62 6.97 -17.22
CA PRO A 43 -2.62 8.03 -16.22
C PRO A 43 -4.01 8.57 -15.89
N GLU A 44 -4.96 8.55 -16.83
CA GLU A 44 -6.32 9.04 -16.60
C GLU A 44 -7.08 8.08 -15.67
N ARG A 45 -6.95 6.78 -15.93
CA ARG A 45 -7.51 5.74 -15.03
C ARG A 45 -6.80 5.72 -13.68
N ALA A 46 -5.49 5.92 -13.65
CA ALA A 46 -4.73 6.03 -12.40
C ALA A 46 -5.22 7.22 -11.57
N ARG A 47 -5.39 8.40 -12.18
CA ARG A 47 -5.98 9.59 -11.52
C ARG A 47 -7.37 9.29 -10.96
N ALA A 48 -8.27 8.70 -11.76
CA ALA A 48 -9.62 8.35 -11.32
C ALA A 48 -9.62 7.33 -10.17
N PHE A 49 -8.61 6.45 -10.11
CA PHE A 49 -8.42 5.55 -8.98
C PHE A 49 -7.97 6.32 -7.73
N VAL A 50 -7.02 7.24 -7.84
CA VAL A 50 -6.59 8.11 -6.73
C VAL A 50 -7.76 8.93 -6.16
N GLU A 51 -8.55 9.58 -7.02
CA GLU A 51 -9.70 10.42 -6.62
C GLU A 51 -10.86 9.63 -5.99
N SER A 52 -10.78 8.29 -6.00
CA SER A 52 -11.83 7.43 -5.46
C SER A 52 -11.60 6.95 -4.02
N PHE A 53 -10.46 7.28 -3.41
CA PHE A 53 -10.17 6.97 -2.01
C PHE A 53 -10.73 8.04 -1.09
N GLU A 54 -11.38 7.66 0.02
CA GLU A 54 -11.93 8.61 1.00
C GLU A 54 -10.87 9.56 1.61
N GLY A 55 -9.62 9.10 1.71
CA GLY A 55 -8.48 9.88 2.17
C GLY A 55 -8.05 11.01 1.22
N ILE A 56 -8.58 11.06 -0.01
CA ILE A 56 -8.16 11.99 -1.05
C ILE A 56 -9.36 12.78 -1.58
N GLU A 57 -9.35 14.10 -1.42
CA GLU A 57 -10.43 14.95 -1.89
C GLU A 57 -10.28 15.38 -3.35
N ALA A 58 -9.04 15.54 -3.82
CA ALA A 58 -8.77 15.99 -5.18
C ALA A 58 -7.32 15.70 -5.59
N VAL A 59 -7.12 15.38 -6.87
CA VAL A 59 -5.79 15.43 -7.50
C VAL A 59 -5.56 16.83 -8.06
N LEU A 60 -4.56 17.53 -7.50
CA LEU A 60 -4.24 18.93 -7.81
C LEU A 60 -3.30 19.07 -9.02
N GLU A 61 -2.33 18.18 -9.14
CA GLU A 61 -1.28 18.26 -10.16
C GLU A 61 -0.87 16.86 -10.63
N ASP A 62 -0.60 16.73 -11.93
CA ASP A 62 0.08 15.56 -12.51
C ASP A 62 1.58 15.87 -12.61
N LEU A 63 2.40 15.12 -11.87
CA LEU A 63 3.85 15.28 -11.78
C LEU A 63 4.60 14.39 -12.78
N GLY A 64 3.87 13.67 -13.64
CA GLY A 64 4.38 12.82 -14.71
C GLY A 64 4.76 11.41 -14.26
N PRO A 65 5.27 10.61 -15.21
CA PRO A 65 5.61 9.21 -14.97
C PRO A 65 6.78 9.04 -13.99
N ARG A 66 6.74 7.95 -13.21
CA ARG A 66 7.82 7.51 -12.30
C ARG A 66 7.96 6.00 -12.39
N SER A 67 9.18 5.47 -12.25
CA SER A 67 9.35 4.03 -12.08
C SER A 67 8.62 3.56 -10.82
N ALA A 68 8.01 2.37 -10.86
CA ALA A 68 7.37 1.73 -9.70
C ALA A 68 8.36 1.50 -8.55
N GLN A 69 9.66 1.45 -8.83
CA GLN A 69 10.73 1.35 -7.82
C GLN A 69 11.12 2.71 -7.21
N THR A 70 10.59 3.82 -7.72
CA THR A 70 10.86 5.15 -7.15
C THR A 70 10.12 5.27 -5.82
N PRO A 71 10.82 5.40 -4.67
CA PRO A 71 10.17 5.56 -3.38
C PRO A 71 9.40 6.87 -3.32
N LEU A 72 8.39 6.93 -2.45
CA LEU A 72 7.73 8.20 -2.16
C LEU A 72 8.73 9.18 -1.53
N PRO A 73 8.72 10.45 -1.94
CA PRO A 73 9.50 11.47 -1.27
C PRO A 73 8.95 11.68 0.16
N SER A 74 9.84 11.94 1.12
CA SER A 74 9.47 12.08 2.53
C SER A 74 10.42 13.01 3.29
N ALA A 75 10.99 14.02 2.63
CA ALA A 75 11.95 14.93 3.26
C ALA A 75 11.24 16.11 3.96
N ALA A 76 10.18 16.63 3.34
CA ALA A 76 9.40 17.75 3.83
C ALA A 76 7.90 17.47 3.78
N ARG A 77 7.13 18.24 4.54
CA ARG A 77 5.66 18.16 4.61
C ARG A 77 5.01 18.22 3.22
N SER A 78 5.57 18.99 2.27
CA SER A 78 5.10 19.04 0.88
C SER A 78 5.20 17.73 0.10
N ASP A 79 6.04 16.82 0.56
CA ASP A 79 6.23 15.52 -0.06
C ASP A 79 5.11 14.57 0.33
N LEU A 80 4.49 14.77 1.51
CA LEU A 80 3.36 13.97 1.96
C LEU A 80 2.09 14.18 1.11
N ASP A 81 2.04 15.23 0.29
CA ASP A 81 0.97 15.43 -0.69
C ASP A 81 1.20 14.63 -2.00
N ILE A 82 2.32 13.92 -2.12
CA ILE A 82 2.67 13.19 -3.34
C ILE A 82 2.25 11.72 -3.18
N VAL A 83 1.50 11.23 -4.16
CA VAL A 83 1.14 9.82 -4.31
C VAL A 83 1.62 9.30 -5.65
N HIS A 84 1.95 8.02 -5.73
CA HIS A 84 2.16 7.34 -7.01
C HIS A 84 0.98 6.43 -7.28
N ALA A 85 0.46 6.40 -8.49
CA ALA A 85 -0.63 5.49 -8.85
C ALA A 85 -0.47 4.93 -10.25
N ALA A 86 -1.08 3.77 -10.48
CA ALA A 86 -1.05 3.13 -11.78
C ALA A 86 -2.34 2.38 -12.11
N ALA A 87 -2.59 2.28 -13.41
CA ALA A 87 -3.62 1.47 -14.01
C ALA A 87 -3.02 0.63 -15.14
N TRP A 88 -2.53 -0.56 -14.82
CA TRP A 88 -1.93 -1.51 -15.78
C TRP A 88 -2.99 -2.51 -16.24
N GLY A 89 -3.89 -2.08 -17.14
CA GLY A 89 -4.99 -2.92 -17.61
C GLY A 89 -5.98 -3.27 -16.50
N GLY A 90 -5.99 -4.53 -16.05
CA GLY A 90 -6.84 -5.04 -14.96
C GLY A 90 -6.27 -4.86 -13.56
N MET A 91 -5.13 -4.17 -13.43
CA MET A 91 -4.49 -3.88 -12.14
C MET A 91 -4.52 -2.38 -11.85
N LEU A 92 -5.06 -2.02 -10.68
CA LEU A 92 -5.10 -0.67 -10.15
C LEU A 92 -4.28 -0.62 -8.86
N SER A 93 -3.44 0.39 -8.73
CA SER A 93 -2.45 0.48 -7.67
C SER A 93 -2.25 1.92 -7.21
N ILE A 94 -2.06 2.11 -5.91
CA ILE A 94 -1.71 3.41 -5.31
C ILE A 94 -0.63 3.21 -4.25
N VAL A 95 0.30 4.17 -4.17
CA VAL A 95 1.28 4.36 -3.11
C VAL A 95 1.01 5.71 -2.47
N THR A 96 0.70 5.75 -1.18
CA THR A 96 0.37 7.00 -0.48
C THR A 96 0.90 7.01 0.95
N PRO A 97 1.46 8.13 1.43
CA PRO A 97 1.93 8.25 2.82
C PRO A 97 0.79 8.10 3.84
N ALA A 98 -0.45 8.37 3.44
CA ALA A 98 -1.63 8.24 4.30
C ALA A 98 -1.92 6.80 4.76
N PHE A 99 -1.25 5.78 4.20
CA PHE A 99 -1.36 4.40 4.70
C PHE A 99 -0.41 4.09 5.85
N ALA A 100 0.57 4.95 6.14
CA ALA A 100 1.41 4.75 7.31
C ALA A 100 0.64 5.08 8.60
N THR A 101 0.99 4.39 9.69
CA THR A 101 0.34 4.51 11.00
C THR A 101 1.37 4.23 12.09
N ASP A 102 1.14 4.74 13.29
CA ASP A 102 1.90 4.44 14.51
C ASP A 102 1.30 3.26 15.30
N GLY A 103 0.36 2.52 14.69
CA GLY A 103 -0.29 1.35 15.29
C GLY A 103 -1.54 1.65 16.10
N ASN A 104 -1.97 2.91 16.20
CA ASN A 104 -3.26 3.27 16.83
C ASN A 104 -4.45 3.07 15.87
N ASP A 105 -4.22 3.16 14.56
CA ASP A 105 -5.22 3.01 13.50
C ASP A 105 -4.73 2.06 12.39
N GLU A 106 -5.66 1.61 11.53
CA GLU A 106 -5.42 0.64 10.44
C GLU A 106 -5.87 1.21 9.07
N PRO A 107 -5.23 2.30 8.57
CA PRO A 107 -5.67 3.00 7.36
C PRO A 107 -5.62 2.11 6.11
N LEU A 108 -4.61 1.22 6.01
CA LEU A 108 -4.52 0.28 4.89
C LEU A 108 -5.69 -0.70 4.89
N ARG A 109 -6.05 -1.25 6.05
CA ARG A 109 -7.18 -2.17 6.17
C ARG A 109 -8.50 -1.51 5.82
N SER A 110 -8.73 -0.26 6.22
CA SER A 110 -9.93 0.49 5.87
C SER A 110 -10.04 0.69 4.35
N ALA A 111 -8.98 1.17 3.72
CA ALA A 111 -8.93 1.33 2.26
C ALA A 111 -9.11 -0.02 1.51
N ALA A 112 -8.54 -1.10 2.03
CA ALA A 112 -8.70 -2.43 1.45
C ALA A 112 -10.15 -2.97 1.52
N LYS A 113 -10.93 -2.60 2.56
CA LYS A 113 -12.35 -2.94 2.66
C LYS A 113 -13.17 -2.23 1.57
N GLU A 114 -12.93 -0.94 1.36
CA GLU A 114 -13.57 -0.18 0.27
C GLU A 114 -13.25 -0.79 -1.10
N LEU A 115 -11.98 -1.17 -1.33
CA LEU A 115 -11.60 -1.85 -2.57
C LEU A 115 -12.30 -3.20 -2.72
N ARG A 116 -12.51 -3.97 -1.63
CA ARG A 116 -13.22 -5.24 -1.70
C ARG A 116 -14.68 -5.04 -2.08
N GLU A 117 -15.34 -4.04 -1.53
CA GLU A 117 -16.73 -3.72 -1.87
C GLU A 117 -16.87 -3.31 -3.33
N ARG A 118 -15.91 -2.53 -3.84
CA ARG A 118 -15.91 -2.06 -5.24
C ARG A 118 -15.46 -3.11 -6.25
N PHE A 119 -14.50 -3.96 -5.88
CA PHE A 119 -13.89 -4.98 -6.73
C PHE A 119 -13.97 -6.36 -6.05
N PRO A 120 -15.19 -6.93 -5.93
CA PRO A 120 -15.42 -8.17 -5.18
C PRO A 120 -14.65 -9.37 -5.73
N ASP A 121 -14.33 -9.36 -7.03
CA ASP A 121 -13.61 -10.44 -7.72
C ASP A 121 -12.10 -10.17 -7.86
N ALA A 122 -11.59 -9.08 -7.29
CA ALA A 122 -10.17 -8.75 -7.35
C ALA A 122 -9.35 -9.45 -6.25
N ARG A 123 -8.07 -9.68 -6.53
CA ARG A 123 -7.04 -9.88 -5.51
C ARG A 123 -6.65 -8.51 -4.97
N ILE A 124 -6.77 -8.31 -3.67
CA ILE A 124 -6.38 -7.08 -3.00
C ILE A 124 -5.16 -7.37 -2.16
N VAL A 125 -4.08 -6.62 -2.40
CA VAL A 125 -2.80 -6.79 -1.72
C VAL A 125 -2.29 -5.42 -1.28
N GLY A 126 -2.10 -5.25 0.02
CA GLY A 126 -1.54 -4.05 0.63
C GLY A 126 -0.31 -4.38 1.46
N ARG A 127 0.72 -3.53 1.40
CA ARG A 127 1.93 -3.65 2.24
C ARG A 127 2.40 -2.25 2.63
N VAL A 128 2.55 -2.05 3.93
CA VAL A 128 3.00 -0.81 4.55
C VAL A 128 4.16 -1.12 5.48
N SER A 129 5.19 -0.27 5.43
CA SER A 129 6.32 -0.24 6.36
C SER A 129 6.72 1.21 6.60
N TYR A 130 6.65 1.61 7.85
CA TYR A 130 6.98 2.94 8.34
C TYR A 130 7.94 2.84 9.52
N HIS A 131 9.01 3.62 9.45
CA HIS A 131 10.00 3.72 10.50
C HIS A 131 9.90 5.06 11.22
N GLY A 132 9.24 5.08 12.38
CA GLY A 132 9.03 6.28 13.21
C GLY A 132 9.85 6.31 14.50
N GLY A 133 11.00 5.64 14.51
CA GLY A 133 11.80 5.34 15.71
C GLY A 133 11.74 3.86 16.09
N MET A 134 10.61 3.20 15.81
CA MET A 134 10.49 1.75 15.68
C MET A 134 9.77 1.45 14.36
N GLU A 135 9.99 0.26 13.83
CA GLU A 135 9.33 -0.19 12.60
C GLU A 135 7.90 -0.61 12.92
N HIS A 136 6.93 -0.06 12.19
CA HIS A 136 5.55 -0.54 12.18
C HIS A 136 5.21 -1.03 10.78
N THR A 137 4.57 -2.21 10.70
CA THR A 137 4.16 -2.81 9.43
C THR A 137 2.67 -3.11 9.43
N GLU A 138 2.05 -2.99 8.25
CA GLU A 138 0.67 -3.43 8.03
C GLU A 138 0.60 -4.14 6.67
N ASN A 139 0.08 -5.35 6.64
CA ASN A 139 0.01 -6.19 5.45
C ASN A 139 -1.38 -6.80 5.33
N ILE A 140 -1.93 -6.81 4.13
CA ILE A 140 -3.22 -7.43 3.85
C ILE A 140 -3.18 -8.17 2.52
N VAL A 141 -3.74 -9.38 2.52
CA VAL A 141 -4.09 -10.11 1.30
C VAL A 141 -5.55 -10.50 1.42
N TRP A 142 -6.31 -10.23 0.38
CA TRP A 142 -7.70 -10.65 0.27
C TRP A 142 -7.94 -11.20 -1.14
N LEU A 143 -8.33 -12.46 -1.22
CA LEU A 143 -8.54 -13.19 -2.47
C LEU A 143 -10.03 -13.21 -2.86
N PRO A 144 -10.34 -13.41 -4.15
CA PRO A 144 -11.72 -13.42 -4.65
C PRO A 144 -12.61 -14.50 -4.03
N ASP A 145 -12.04 -15.61 -3.57
CA ASP A 145 -12.76 -16.70 -2.91
C ASP A 145 -13.04 -16.43 -1.41
N GLY A 146 -12.63 -15.25 -0.92
CA GLY A 146 -12.81 -14.81 0.46
C GLY A 146 -11.66 -15.18 1.40
N ALA A 147 -10.67 -15.97 0.95
CA ALA A 147 -9.48 -16.21 1.76
C ALA A 147 -8.72 -14.89 1.96
N MET A 148 -8.34 -14.60 3.19
CA MET A 148 -7.65 -13.36 3.55
C MET A 148 -6.75 -13.50 4.78
N PHE A 149 -5.86 -12.54 4.95
CA PHE A 149 -5.31 -12.19 6.25
C PHE A 149 -5.03 -10.69 6.30
N HIS A 150 -4.97 -10.17 7.51
CA HIS A 150 -4.44 -8.85 7.81
C HIS A 150 -3.49 -8.99 9.01
N ALA A 151 -2.31 -8.40 8.92
CA ALA A 151 -1.24 -8.48 9.90
C ALA A 151 -0.69 -7.07 10.16
N SER A 152 -0.73 -6.60 11.40
CA SER A 152 -0.35 -5.24 11.77
C SER A 152 0.37 -5.20 13.12
N GLY A 153 1.43 -4.40 13.22
CA GLY A 153 2.15 -4.17 14.48
C GLY A 153 3.64 -3.94 14.29
N TRP A 154 4.38 -4.08 15.39
CA TRP A 154 5.83 -3.89 15.46
C TRP A 154 6.58 -5.23 15.28
N PRO A 155 7.36 -5.42 14.21
CA PRO A 155 8.18 -6.62 14.07
C PRO A 155 9.13 -6.79 15.26
N ASP A 156 9.30 -8.03 15.71
CA ASP A 156 10.10 -8.41 16.89
C ASP A 156 9.67 -7.77 18.23
N ASP A 157 8.51 -7.11 18.29
CA ASP A 157 7.94 -6.48 19.50
C ASP A 157 6.42 -6.71 19.58
N GLU A 158 5.79 -6.21 20.63
CA GLU A 158 4.35 -6.30 20.87
C GLU A 158 3.74 -4.90 21.09
N PRO A 159 2.47 -4.66 20.68
CA PRO A 159 1.53 -5.65 20.19
C PRO A 159 1.68 -5.97 18.69
N PHE A 160 1.43 -7.22 18.33
CA PHE A 160 1.27 -7.62 16.93
C PHE A 160 -0.02 -8.42 16.72
N VAL A 161 -0.86 -7.94 15.81
CA VAL A 161 -2.21 -8.48 15.59
C VAL A 161 -2.29 -9.12 14.21
N VAL A 162 -2.78 -10.36 14.17
CA VAL A 162 -3.15 -11.05 12.94
C VAL A 162 -4.63 -11.37 12.99
N SER A 163 -5.35 -10.99 11.94
CA SER A 163 -6.74 -11.36 11.73
C SER A 163 -6.88 -12.12 10.41
N GLY A 164 -7.85 -13.04 10.36
CA GLY A 164 -8.04 -13.92 9.22
C GLY A 164 -7.26 -15.24 9.29
N ASP A 165 -7.02 -15.86 8.14
CA ASP A 165 -6.35 -17.15 8.03
C ASP A 165 -5.29 -17.13 6.91
N PRO A 166 -4.01 -16.85 7.27
CA PRO A 166 -2.90 -16.91 6.31
C PRO A 166 -2.72 -18.28 5.66
N ARG A 167 -3.06 -19.38 6.35
CA ARG A 167 -2.97 -20.74 5.79
C ARG A 167 -4.04 -20.96 4.72
N ALA A 168 -5.24 -20.38 4.88
CA ALA A 168 -6.26 -20.38 3.83
C ALA A 168 -5.81 -19.61 2.58
N VAL A 169 -5.11 -18.48 2.74
CA VAL A 169 -4.52 -17.72 1.62
C VAL A 169 -3.48 -18.54 0.87
N ILE A 170 -2.56 -19.19 1.60
CA ILE A 170 -1.55 -20.09 1.02
C ILE A 170 -2.21 -21.22 0.22
N ALA A 171 -3.25 -21.84 0.78
CA ALA A 171 -3.99 -22.93 0.12
C ALA A 171 -4.74 -22.46 -1.13
N SER A 172 -5.42 -21.31 -1.07
CA SER A 172 -6.17 -20.73 -2.19
C SER A 172 -5.28 -20.41 -3.40
N LEU A 173 -4.05 -19.93 -3.14
CA LEU A 173 -3.06 -19.64 -4.16
C LEU A 173 -2.29 -20.87 -4.67
N ASP A 174 -2.57 -22.08 -4.14
CA ASP A 174 -1.82 -23.32 -4.39
C ASP A 174 -0.30 -23.16 -4.17
N LEU A 175 0.10 -22.35 -3.18
CA LEU A 175 1.50 -22.11 -2.87
C LEU A 175 2.14 -23.36 -2.25
N ARG A 176 3.30 -23.75 -2.79
CA ARG A 176 4.09 -24.87 -2.25
C ARG A 176 4.94 -24.40 -1.08
N GLY A 177 5.22 -25.29 -0.12
CA GLY A 177 6.04 -24.97 1.06
C GLY A 177 7.35 -24.26 0.71
N TRP A 178 8.10 -24.80 -0.26
CA TRP A 178 9.36 -24.17 -0.71
C TRP A 178 9.20 -22.74 -1.26
N MET A 179 8.04 -22.36 -1.82
CA MET A 179 7.78 -20.99 -2.27
C MET A 179 7.61 -20.05 -1.08
N VAL A 180 6.91 -20.53 -0.05
CA VAL A 180 6.66 -19.82 1.21
C VAL A 180 7.98 -19.66 1.98
N ASP A 181 8.76 -20.73 2.09
CA ASP A 181 10.09 -20.74 2.72
C ASP A 181 11.06 -19.79 2.01
N ASN A 182 11.11 -19.82 0.67
CA ASN A 182 11.98 -18.92 -0.11
C ASN A 182 11.57 -17.45 0.01
N ALA A 183 10.31 -17.17 0.33
CA ALA A 183 9.84 -15.82 0.63
C ALA A 183 10.12 -15.41 2.08
N GLY A 184 10.74 -16.27 2.90
CA GLY A 184 11.05 -16.00 4.30
C GLY A 184 9.83 -16.02 5.21
N VAL A 185 8.74 -16.66 4.80
CA VAL A 185 7.51 -16.75 5.59
C VAL A 185 7.51 -18.07 6.36
N ASP A 186 7.51 -17.99 7.69
CA ASP A 186 7.31 -19.13 8.58
C ASP A 186 6.07 -18.84 9.45
N LEU A 187 5.04 -19.69 9.40
CA LEU A 187 3.81 -19.50 10.17
C LEU A 187 3.81 -20.29 11.49
N ASP A 188 4.93 -20.92 11.83
CA ASP A 188 5.12 -21.67 13.06
C ASP A 188 5.94 -20.88 14.11
N VAL A 189 6.43 -19.69 13.75
CA VAL A 189 7.04 -18.70 14.67
C VAL A 189 5.99 -17.70 15.19
N PRO A 190 6.30 -16.92 16.25
CA PRO A 190 5.43 -15.83 16.72
C PRO A 190 5.08 -14.84 15.60
N ALA A 191 3.86 -14.28 15.66
CA ALA A 191 3.32 -13.44 14.58
C ALA A 191 4.17 -12.19 14.29
N ASN A 192 4.80 -11.60 15.30
CA ASN A 192 5.70 -10.46 15.17
C ASN A 192 7.06 -10.81 14.55
N GLU A 193 7.41 -12.10 14.46
CA GLU A 193 8.64 -12.57 13.81
C GLU A 193 8.40 -13.01 12.35
N VAL A 194 7.14 -13.10 11.91
CA VAL A 194 6.79 -13.51 10.54
C VAL A 194 7.01 -12.37 9.54
N TYR A 195 7.66 -12.65 8.42
CA TYR A 195 7.79 -11.68 7.31
C TYR A 195 6.51 -11.60 6.44
N TRP A 196 5.47 -10.95 6.94
CA TRP A 196 4.16 -10.86 6.28
C TRP A 196 4.17 -10.24 4.88
N ALA A 197 5.06 -9.28 4.62
CA ALA A 197 5.21 -8.67 3.30
C ALA A 197 5.62 -9.68 2.22
N GLY A 198 6.33 -10.75 2.61
CA GLY A 198 6.68 -11.86 1.72
C GLY A 198 5.44 -12.61 1.22
N LEU A 199 4.45 -12.85 2.09
CA LEU A 199 3.19 -13.47 1.69
C LEU A 199 2.35 -12.53 0.80
N GLY A 200 2.42 -11.21 1.03
CA GLY A 200 1.86 -10.21 0.13
C GLY A 200 2.47 -10.27 -1.27
N GLY A 201 3.81 -10.39 -1.36
CA GLY A 201 4.51 -10.58 -2.63
C GLY A 201 4.09 -11.87 -3.36
N LEU A 202 3.98 -12.98 -2.64
CA LEU A 202 3.51 -14.25 -3.20
C LEU A 202 2.06 -14.18 -3.73
N ALA A 203 1.20 -13.36 -3.13
CA ALA A 203 -0.19 -13.20 -3.56
C ALA A 203 -0.34 -12.54 -4.95
N LEU A 204 0.57 -11.62 -5.30
CA LEU A 204 0.69 -11.08 -6.66
C LEU A 204 1.58 -11.96 -7.55
N GLY A 205 2.56 -12.65 -6.98
CA GLY A 205 3.43 -13.60 -7.69
C GLY A 205 4.16 -12.93 -8.86
N HIS A 206 4.17 -13.58 -10.03
CA HIS A 206 4.77 -13.00 -11.25
C HIS A 206 4.04 -11.76 -11.77
N SER A 207 2.82 -11.49 -11.29
CA SER A 207 2.09 -10.27 -11.61
C SER A 207 2.49 -9.08 -10.76
N ASP A 208 3.34 -9.24 -9.74
CA ASP A 208 3.76 -8.14 -8.87
C ASP A 208 4.55 -7.07 -9.68
N PRO A 209 4.00 -5.87 -9.89
CA PRO A 209 4.63 -4.83 -10.71
C PRO A 209 5.72 -4.07 -9.96
N TRP A 210 5.71 -4.12 -8.63
CA TRP A 210 6.55 -3.30 -7.76
C TRP A 210 8.03 -3.75 -7.75
N GLY A 211 8.30 -4.96 -8.27
CA GLY A 211 9.65 -5.51 -8.39
C GLY A 211 10.41 -5.11 -9.66
N TRP A 212 9.78 -4.39 -10.60
CA TRP A 212 10.31 -4.17 -11.94
C TRP A 212 10.55 -2.69 -12.23
N GLU A 213 11.78 -2.33 -12.62
CA GLU A 213 12.16 -0.94 -12.91
C GLU A 213 11.42 -0.38 -14.13
N GLU A 214 11.11 -1.25 -15.10
CA GLU A 214 10.42 -0.92 -16.35
C GLU A 214 8.93 -0.62 -16.17
N MET A 215 8.35 -0.94 -15.00
CA MET A 215 6.96 -0.63 -14.70
C MET A 215 6.84 0.84 -14.33
N GLU A 216 6.01 1.58 -15.06
CA GLU A 216 5.75 3.00 -14.79
C GLU A 216 4.46 3.20 -13.99
N THR A 217 4.52 4.16 -13.07
CA THR A 217 3.39 4.76 -12.36
C THR A 217 3.27 6.23 -12.79
N THR A 218 2.22 6.93 -12.38
CA THR A 218 2.11 8.38 -12.47
C THR A 218 2.14 8.98 -11.08
N ALA A 219 3.00 9.99 -10.88
CA ALA A 219 3.03 10.76 -9.65
C ALA A 219 1.99 11.87 -9.69
N PHE A 220 1.24 12.04 -8.61
CA PHE A 220 0.23 13.07 -8.47
C PHE A 220 0.46 13.86 -7.19
N ARG A 221 0.24 15.18 -7.24
CA ARG A 221 0.04 15.98 -6.03
C ARG A 221 -1.44 15.97 -5.70
N VAL A 222 -1.79 15.64 -4.46
CA VAL A 222 -3.17 15.53 -4.00
C VAL A 222 -3.47 16.49 -2.86
N ARG A 223 -4.76 16.79 -2.70
CA ARG A 223 -5.30 17.29 -1.45
C ARG A 223 -5.88 16.10 -0.69
N HIS A 224 -5.29 15.81 0.46
CA HIS A 224 -5.81 14.83 1.40
C HIS A 224 -7.02 15.39 2.15
N SER A 225 -7.90 14.49 2.62
CA SER A 225 -9.01 14.83 3.51
C SER A 225 -8.51 15.39 4.85
N GLU A 226 -9.37 16.10 5.57
CA GLU A 226 -9.02 16.68 6.87
C GLU A 226 -8.54 15.61 7.87
N ASP A 227 -9.22 14.47 7.91
CA ASP A 227 -8.88 13.37 8.82
C ASP A 227 -7.53 12.74 8.43
N ALA A 228 -7.29 12.46 7.15
CA ALA A 228 -5.99 11.96 6.69
C ALA A 228 -4.84 12.93 7.00
N VAL A 229 -5.08 14.25 6.88
CA VAL A 229 -4.08 15.25 7.29
C VAL A 229 -3.83 15.22 8.79
N ARG A 230 -4.87 15.11 9.62
CA ARG A 230 -4.72 15.04 11.09
C ARG A 230 -3.88 13.83 11.52
N ASP A 231 -4.12 12.69 10.89
CA ASP A 231 -3.42 11.44 11.17
C ASP A 231 -1.95 11.55 10.74
N MET A 232 -1.69 12.05 9.53
CA MET A 232 -0.34 12.28 9.06
C MET A 232 0.42 13.33 9.90
N GLU A 233 -0.24 14.40 10.36
CA GLU A 233 0.42 15.37 11.25
C GLU A 233 0.83 14.74 12.59
N SER A 234 -0.02 13.87 13.14
CA SER A 234 0.26 13.14 14.36
C SER A 234 1.39 12.12 14.18
N LEU A 235 1.51 11.54 12.98
CA LEU A 235 2.53 10.54 12.67
C LEU A 235 3.91 11.15 12.35
N TYR A 236 3.95 12.14 11.46
CA TYR A 236 5.19 12.61 10.84
C TYR A 236 5.83 13.81 11.54
N PHE A 237 5.14 14.46 12.49
CA PHE A 237 5.61 15.71 13.10
C PHE A 237 5.61 15.78 14.63
N VAL A 238 5.17 14.71 15.31
CA VAL A 238 5.22 14.56 16.77
C VAL A 238 6.63 14.21 17.24
#